data_AF-A0A128EKP9-F1
#
_entry.id   AF-A0A128EKP9-F1
#
_cell.length_a   1.000
_cell.length_b   1.000
_cell.length_c   1.000
_cell.angle_alpha   90.00
_cell.angle_beta   90.00
_cell.angle_gamma   90.00
#
_symmetry.space_group_name_H-M   'P 1'
#
loop_
_entity.id
_entity.type
_entity.pdbx_description
1 polymer ?
#
loop_
_entity_poly.entity_id
_entity_poly.type
_entity_poly.pdbx_seq_one_letter_code
_entity_poly.pdbx_strand_id
1 'polypeptide(L)'
;MNQTSKNFIITIAVIFITILAYLYKTNQLPNLTNQTNFTITSDTNVSAIPGLSKYVTQEEVDEFGFTYWDIDNNYTKWIDPLLLPLRSALKDKNTTKVLNYLKEHNLSVDVKIEDGTTPLMYSSFYDDINTTKELIKLGANIHQKDKYKLSPLAYAIEHNSTKTAKLLVDNGAKFEDVKVVQIYLQSPMIEKIIIDNDNINILYDANASRKSKISDGKSPHNTFFYIVMNGFTEIAELALKSGYIPNCTQNNIYDELCYKELTNIPNYEPMLELMLKYNVPGQPTKEQLKEAYEKCYRGYKLRYDLQQDYIKKGIVQKIKHLENYTKHCSDENGTFKDTKAYIDYANDYNKNYAVDSFINRNKNNPSKVIYLDKNSSKSNSNLTDKNKNKNKN
;
A
#
# COMPACT_ATOMS: atom_id res chain seq x y z
N MET A 1 -17.07 3.39 -6.66
CA MET A 1 -17.71 2.06 -6.83
C MET A 1 -17.48 1.55 -8.25
N ASN A 2 -16.49 0.69 -8.45
CA ASN A 2 -16.13 0.17 -9.76
C ASN A 2 -17.14 -0.91 -10.21
N GLN A 3 -17.25 -1.18 -11.52
CA GLN A 3 -18.21 -2.13 -12.09
C GLN A 3 -18.09 -3.52 -11.44
N THR A 4 -16.86 -3.91 -11.07
CA THR A 4 -16.54 -5.19 -10.41
C THR A 4 -17.07 -5.27 -8.98
N SER A 5 -17.06 -4.16 -8.21
CA SER A 5 -17.58 -4.13 -6.84
C SER A 5 -19.11 -4.08 -6.82
N LYS A 6 -19.73 -3.45 -7.84
CA LYS A 6 -21.17 -3.56 -8.10
C LYS A 6 -21.56 -5.00 -8.43
N ASN A 7 -20.81 -5.65 -9.30
CA ASN A 7 -21.09 -7.02 -9.71
C ASN A 7 -20.92 -7.99 -8.53
N PHE A 8 -19.91 -7.83 -7.68
CA PHE A 8 -19.71 -8.68 -6.50
C PHE A 8 -20.85 -8.58 -5.47
N ILE A 9 -21.30 -7.36 -5.14
CA ILE A 9 -22.44 -7.15 -4.23
C ILE A 9 -23.74 -7.70 -4.84
N ILE A 10 -23.95 -7.50 -6.14
CA ILE A 10 -25.12 -8.05 -6.85
C ILE A 10 -25.06 -9.59 -6.87
N THR A 11 -23.89 -10.18 -7.08
CA THR A 11 -23.72 -11.64 -7.08
C THR A 11 -24.01 -12.24 -5.70
N ILE A 12 -23.53 -11.64 -4.61
CA ILE A 12 -23.84 -12.10 -3.25
C ILE A 12 -25.33 -11.95 -2.94
N ALA A 13 -25.95 -10.81 -3.29
CA ALA A 13 -27.38 -10.58 -3.07
C ALA A 13 -28.25 -11.58 -3.88
N VAL A 14 -27.87 -11.89 -5.12
CA VAL A 14 -28.58 -12.86 -5.97
C VAL A 14 -28.40 -14.29 -5.47
N ILE A 15 -27.20 -14.66 -4.98
CA ILE A 15 -26.97 -15.96 -4.34
C ILE A 15 -27.83 -16.10 -3.07
N PHE A 16 -27.93 -15.04 -2.26
CA PHE A 16 -28.74 -15.05 -1.05
C PHE A 16 -30.24 -15.20 -1.36
N ILE A 17 -30.75 -14.49 -2.37
CA ILE A 17 -32.16 -14.56 -2.80
C ILE A 17 -32.50 -15.93 -3.42
N THR A 18 -31.58 -16.51 -4.20
CA THR A 18 -31.80 -17.81 -4.84
C THR A 18 -31.76 -18.96 -3.85
N ILE A 19 -30.89 -18.91 -2.83
CA ILE A 19 -30.86 -19.86 -1.72
C ILE A 19 -32.14 -19.75 -0.88
N LEU A 20 -32.60 -18.54 -0.56
CA LEU A 20 -33.87 -18.32 0.15
C LEU A 20 -35.07 -18.84 -0.66
N ALA A 21 -35.11 -18.62 -1.97
CA ALA A 21 -36.17 -19.12 -2.84
C ALA A 21 -36.16 -20.65 -2.96
N TYR A 22 -34.96 -21.27 -3.00
CA TYR A 22 -34.81 -22.73 -3.01
C TYR A 22 -35.26 -23.37 -1.69
N LEU A 23 -34.89 -22.79 -0.56
CA LEU A 23 -35.28 -23.27 0.78
C LEU A 23 -36.80 -23.10 1.04
N TYR A 24 -37.39 -22.01 0.53
CA TYR A 24 -38.84 -21.81 0.55
C TYR A 24 -39.57 -22.86 -0.31
N LYS A 25 -39.06 -23.16 -1.50
CA LYS A 25 -39.68 -24.12 -2.43
C LYS A 25 -39.56 -25.57 -1.98
N THR A 26 -38.56 -25.89 -1.17
CA THR A 26 -38.31 -27.26 -0.66
C THR A 26 -38.94 -27.53 0.70
N ASN A 27 -39.65 -26.57 1.30
CA ASN A 27 -40.18 -26.64 2.68
C ASN A 27 -39.13 -27.05 3.73
N GLN A 28 -37.85 -26.84 3.43
CA GLN A 28 -36.73 -27.09 4.34
C GLN A 28 -36.37 -25.84 5.16
N LEU A 29 -37.26 -24.84 5.22
CA LEU A 29 -37.11 -23.77 6.22
C LEU A 29 -37.18 -24.44 7.60
N PRO A 30 -36.11 -24.41 8.42
CA PRO A 30 -36.23 -24.80 9.81
C PRO A 30 -37.29 -23.90 10.44
N ASN A 31 -38.07 -24.42 11.39
CA ASN A 31 -38.94 -23.60 12.24
C ASN A 31 -38.08 -22.55 12.98
N LEU A 32 -37.89 -21.40 12.34
CA LEU A 32 -37.11 -20.26 12.81
C LEU A 32 -37.98 -19.41 13.73
N THR A 33 -38.48 -20.02 14.80
CA THR A 33 -38.92 -19.29 15.98
C THR A 33 -37.67 -18.96 16.80
N ASN A 34 -36.96 -17.89 16.40
CA ASN A 34 -36.15 -16.97 17.22
C ASN A 34 -35.04 -16.32 16.37
N GLN A 35 -35.13 -14.99 16.18
CA GLN A 35 -34.16 -14.07 15.55
C GLN A 35 -33.62 -14.44 14.15
N THR A 36 -34.26 -13.89 13.11
CA THR A 36 -33.88 -14.09 11.69
C THR A 36 -32.82 -13.11 11.16
N ASN A 37 -32.20 -12.27 12.00
CA ASN A 37 -31.16 -11.33 11.57
C ASN A 37 -29.90 -11.54 12.41
N PHE A 38 -28.91 -12.25 11.87
CA PHE A 38 -27.56 -12.28 12.42
C PHE A 38 -26.70 -11.23 11.72
N THR A 39 -26.16 -10.27 12.48
CA THR A 39 -25.24 -9.25 11.95
C THR A 39 -23.81 -9.70 12.23
N ILE A 40 -23.04 -9.91 11.16
CA ILE A 40 -21.58 -10.10 11.26
C ILE A 40 -20.95 -8.72 11.43
N THR A 41 -20.16 -8.57 12.48
CA THR A 41 -19.34 -7.41 12.81
C THR A 41 -17.86 -7.81 12.87
N SER A 42 -16.94 -6.83 12.88
CA SER A 42 -15.50 -7.08 12.93
C SER A 42 -15.03 -7.87 14.17
N ASP A 43 -15.82 -7.87 15.24
CA ASP A 43 -15.57 -8.60 16.48
C ASP A 43 -16.35 -9.93 16.59
N THR A 44 -17.04 -10.35 15.52
CA THR A 44 -17.76 -11.63 15.49
C THR A 44 -16.78 -12.80 15.61
N ASN A 45 -16.96 -13.64 16.63
CA ASN A 45 -16.26 -14.91 16.76
C ASN A 45 -17.05 -16.03 16.06
N VAL A 46 -16.61 -16.41 14.86
CA VAL A 46 -17.26 -17.43 14.03
C VAL A 46 -17.41 -18.76 14.76
N SER A 47 -16.39 -19.16 15.53
CA SER A 47 -16.40 -20.44 16.25
C SER A 47 -17.38 -20.47 17.43
N ALA A 48 -17.74 -19.30 17.97
CA ALA A 48 -18.68 -19.19 19.08
C ALA A 48 -20.15 -19.32 18.63
N ILE A 49 -20.41 -19.34 17.32
CA ILE A 49 -21.76 -19.27 16.75
C ILE A 49 -22.04 -20.56 15.96
N PRO A 50 -22.91 -21.44 16.48
CA PRO A 50 -23.18 -22.73 15.85
C PRO A 50 -23.62 -22.58 14.40
N GLY A 51 -22.92 -23.27 13.50
CA GLY A 51 -23.23 -23.30 12.06
C GLY A 51 -22.72 -22.10 11.26
N LEU A 52 -22.20 -21.04 11.89
CA LEU A 52 -21.71 -19.86 11.17
C LEU A 52 -20.48 -20.17 10.30
N SER A 53 -19.63 -21.08 10.76
CA SER A 53 -18.44 -21.56 10.03
C SER A 53 -18.74 -22.23 8.68
N LYS A 54 -20.00 -22.58 8.39
CA LYS A 54 -20.43 -23.07 7.07
C LYS A 54 -20.51 -21.94 6.03
N TYR A 55 -20.64 -20.69 6.47
CA TYR A 55 -20.94 -19.55 5.61
C TYR A 55 -19.82 -18.53 5.53
N VAL A 56 -19.04 -18.39 6.61
CA VAL A 56 -17.94 -17.43 6.70
C VAL A 56 -16.85 -18.00 7.59
N THR A 57 -15.60 -17.78 7.23
CA THR A 57 -14.41 -18.10 8.03
C THR A 57 -14.10 -16.95 9.00
N GLN A 58 -13.34 -17.22 10.07
CA GLN A 58 -12.91 -16.14 10.96
C GLN A 58 -12.02 -15.13 10.22
N GLU A 59 -11.25 -15.59 9.24
CA GLU A 59 -10.39 -14.76 8.41
C GLU A 59 -11.19 -13.77 7.57
N GLU A 60 -12.28 -14.22 6.93
CA GLU A 60 -13.18 -13.34 6.16
C GLU A 60 -13.90 -12.32 7.05
N VAL A 61 -14.27 -12.69 8.28
CA VAL A 61 -14.86 -11.75 9.25
C VAL A 61 -13.84 -10.69 9.69
N ASP A 62 -12.62 -11.12 10.02
CA ASP A 62 -11.55 -10.23 10.42
C ASP A 62 -11.23 -9.25 9.27
N GLU A 63 -11.08 -9.74 8.03
CA GLU A 63 -10.87 -8.97 6.78
C GLU A 63 -11.95 -7.90 6.54
N PHE A 64 -13.22 -8.25 6.72
CA PHE A 64 -14.31 -7.28 6.58
C PHE A 64 -14.17 -6.11 7.56
N GLY A 65 -13.71 -6.39 8.78
CA GLY A 65 -13.45 -5.36 9.78
C GLY A 65 -12.38 -4.35 9.37
N PHE A 66 -11.29 -4.81 8.75
CA PHE A 66 -10.18 -3.93 8.31
C PHE A 66 -10.62 -2.88 7.29
N THR A 67 -11.72 -3.10 6.58
CA THR A 67 -12.07 -2.27 5.43
C THR A 67 -12.49 -0.85 5.79
N TYR A 68 -13.05 -0.62 6.99
CA TYR A 68 -13.69 0.67 7.31
C TYR A 68 -13.05 1.44 8.45
N TRP A 69 -12.01 0.87 9.07
CA TRP A 69 -11.40 1.44 10.24
C TRP A 69 -10.37 2.52 9.90
N ASP A 70 -10.39 3.61 10.67
CA ASP A 70 -9.47 4.73 10.52
C ASP A 70 -9.17 5.41 11.86
N ILE A 71 -7.95 5.24 12.40
CA ILE A 71 -7.57 5.79 13.71
C ILE A 71 -7.56 7.33 13.75
N ASP A 72 -7.26 7.99 12.62
CA ASP A 72 -7.23 9.46 12.48
C ASP A 72 -8.59 10.06 12.08
N ASN A 73 -9.67 9.28 12.13
CA ASN A 73 -11.00 9.78 11.79
C ASN A 73 -11.41 10.98 12.68
N ASN A 74 -12.38 11.78 12.21
CA ASN A 74 -12.97 12.87 12.98
C ASN A 74 -14.36 12.53 13.54
N TYR A 75 -14.79 11.27 13.42
CA TYR A 75 -16.04 10.80 14.00
C TYR A 75 -15.87 10.67 15.51
N THR A 76 -16.78 11.30 16.25
CA THR A 76 -16.77 11.32 17.72
C THR A 76 -18.03 10.71 18.33
N LYS A 77 -19.03 10.41 17.49
CA LYS A 77 -20.38 9.98 17.91
C LYS A 77 -20.36 8.76 18.84
N TRP A 78 -19.41 7.85 18.63
CA TRP A 78 -19.34 6.57 19.35
C TRP A 78 -18.23 6.54 20.41
N ILE A 79 -17.55 7.67 20.63
CA ILE A 79 -16.49 7.79 21.62
C ILE A 79 -17.12 8.33 22.90
N ASP A 80 -16.75 7.74 24.03
CA ASP A 80 -17.09 8.30 25.33
C ASP A 80 -16.62 9.78 25.38
N PRO A 81 -17.51 10.75 25.64
CA PRO A 81 -17.14 12.16 25.75
C PRO A 81 -15.97 12.43 26.71
N LEU A 82 -15.81 11.59 27.74
CA LEU A 82 -14.68 11.63 28.67
C LEU A 82 -13.32 11.39 27.97
N LEU A 83 -13.30 10.66 26.86
CA LEU A 83 -12.05 10.29 26.18
C LEU A 83 -11.71 11.23 25.01
N LEU A 84 -12.61 12.14 24.62
CA LEU A 84 -12.36 13.10 23.54
C LEU A 84 -11.17 14.03 23.81
N PRO A 85 -10.98 14.61 25.01
CA PRO A 85 -9.81 15.43 25.31
C PRO A 85 -8.51 14.63 25.26
N LEU A 86 -8.53 13.38 25.73
CA LEU A 86 -7.39 12.47 25.66
C LEU A 86 -7.02 12.17 24.19
N ARG A 87 -8.01 11.82 23.37
CA ARG A 87 -7.81 11.59 21.92
C ARG A 87 -7.20 12.82 21.26
N SER A 88 -7.72 14.02 21.53
CA SER A 88 -7.14 15.26 20.97
C SER A 88 -5.69 15.43 21.38
N ALA A 89 -5.35 15.23 22.66
CA ALA A 89 -3.98 15.36 23.15
C ALA A 89 -3.02 14.35 22.49
N LEU A 90 -3.50 13.13 22.21
CA LEU A 90 -2.75 12.10 21.47
C LEU A 90 -2.52 12.51 20.00
N LYS A 91 -3.54 13.02 19.31
CA LYS A 91 -3.41 13.54 17.93
C LYS A 91 -2.44 14.72 17.86
N ASP A 92 -2.45 15.57 18.88
CA ASP A 92 -1.55 16.73 19.01
C ASP A 92 -0.12 16.34 19.46
N LYS A 93 0.14 15.06 19.75
CA LYS A 93 1.41 14.55 20.29
C LYS A 93 1.86 15.27 21.57
N ASN A 94 0.89 15.65 22.41
CA ASN A 94 1.16 16.41 23.63
C ASN A 94 1.29 15.47 24.83
N THR A 95 2.51 14.94 25.05
CA THR A 95 2.80 13.98 26.12
C THR A 95 2.35 14.47 27.49
N THR A 96 2.63 15.71 27.87
CA THR A 96 2.24 16.25 29.19
C THR A 96 0.74 16.24 29.39
N LYS A 97 -0.04 16.66 28.38
CA LYS A 97 -1.51 16.62 28.45
C LYS A 97 -2.01 15.18 28.54
N VAL A 98 -1.46 14.25 27.76
CA VAL A 98 -1.82 12.83 27.81
C VAL A 98 -1.61 12.28 29.22
N LEU A 99 -0.42 12.46 29.79
CA LEU A 99 -0.07 11.92 31.11
C LEU A 99 -0.90 12.56 32.24
N ASN A 100 -1.08 13.87 32.21
CA ASN A 100 -1.91 14.57 33.20
C ASN A 100 -3.35 14.10 33.11
N TYR A 101 -3.90 13.96 31.90
CA TYR A 101 -5.30 13.54 31.71
C TYR A 101 -5.54 12.13 32.23
N LEU A 102 -4.64 11.18 31.93
CA LEU A 102 -4.71 9.82 32.45
C LEU A 102 -4.70 9.81 33.99
N LYS A 103 -3.85 10.63 34.61
CA LYS A 103 -3.72 10.73 36.06
C LYS A 103 -4.92 11.39 36.73
N GLU A 104 -5.33 12.57 36.25
CA GLU A 104 -6.42 13.37 36.83
C GLU A 104 -7.76 12.63 36.82
N HIS A 105 -7.99 11.84 35.78
CA HIS A 105 -9.20 11.03 35.62
C HIS A 105 -9.06 9.57 36.09
N ASN A 106 -7.91 9.21 36.69
CA ASN A 106 -7.61 7.86 37.17
C ASN A 106 -7.87 6.77 36.11
N LEU A 107 -7.47 7.04 34.86
CA LEU A 107 -7.61 6.13 33.73
C LEU A 107 -6.44 5.16 33.67
N SER A 108 -6.72 3.92 33.26
CA SER A 108 -5.66 2.97 32.88
C SER A 108 -4.84 3.51 31.71
N VAL A 109 -3.54 3.21 31.68
CA VAL A 109 -2.67 3.52 30.53
C VAL A 109 -3.14 2.81 29.24
N ASP A 110 -3.84 1.68 29.39
CA ASP A 110 -4.46 0.91 28.30
C ASP A 110 -5.97 1.24 28.12
N VAL A 111 -6.40 2.44 28.53
CA VAL A 111 -7.80 2.88 28.33
C VAL A 111 -8.19 2.75 26.85
N LYS A 112 -9.38 2.17 26.61
CA LYS A 112 -9.91 1.97 25.26
C LYS A 112 -10.67 3.22 24.81
N ILE A 113 -10.25 3.83 23.71
CA ILE A 113 -10.78 5.11 23.21
C ILE A 113 -11.91 4.88 22.21
N GLU A 114 -11.58 4.44 20.99
CA GLU A 114 -12.54 4.13 19.93
C GLU A 114 -12.21 2.75 19.37
N ASP A 115 -13.21 1.88 19.28
CA ASP A 115 -13.06 0.50 18.79
C ASP A 115 -11.91 -0.29 19.42
N GLY A 116 -11.63 0.00 20.69
CA GLY A 116 -10.59 -0.70 21.45
C GLY A 116 -9.18 -0.18 21.23
N THR A 117 -8.99 0.91 20.48
CA THR A 117 -7.69 1.58 20.39
C THR A 117 -7.21 2.11 21.73
N THR A 118 -5.91 2.07 21.95
CA THR A 118 -5.25 2.56 23.18
C THR A 118 -4.40 3.79 22.92
N PRO A 119 -4.03 4.57 23.96
CA PRO A 119 -3.04 5.63 23.84
C PRO A 119 -1.75 5.22 23.13
N LEU A 120 -1.27 4.00 23.38
CA LEU A 120 -0.03 3.50 22.75
C LEU A 120 -0.20 3.33 21.23
N MET A 121 -1.35 2.84 20.77
CA MET A 121 -1.66 2.73 19.33
C MET A 121 -1.69 4.11 18.64
N TYR A 122 -2.30 5.12 19.27
CA TYR A 122 -2.28 6.49 18.74
C TYR A 122 -0.86 7.04 18.64
N SER A 123 -0.06 6.93 19.71
CA SER A 123 1.33 7.41 19.68
C SER A 123 2.19 6.64 18.66
N SER A 124 1.85 5.38 18.39
CA SER A 124 2.50 4.54 17.38
C SER A 124 2.17 5.00 15.97
N PHE A 125 0.90 5.22 15.68
CA PHE A 125 0.43 5.74 14.40
C PHE A 125 1.05 7.11 14.06
N TYR A 126 1.20 8.00 15.05
CA TYR A 126 1.73 9.33 14.81
C TYR A 126 3.26 9.44 14.91
N ASP A 127 4.01 8.36 15.10
CA ASP A 127 5.47 8.40 15.38
C ASP A 127 5.81 9.33 16.58
N ASP A 128 4.96 9.36 17.61
CA ASP A 128 5.16 10.15 18.83
C ASP A 128 6.02 9.39 19.84
N ILE A 129 7.34 9.56 19.70
CA ILE A 129 8.36 8.91 20.51
C ILE A 129 8.20 9.19 22.01
N ASN A 130 7.91 10.44 22.38
CA ASN A 130 7.92 10.86 23.78
C ASN A 130 6.74 10.24 24.51
N THR A 131 5.55 10.34 23.92
CA THR A 131 4.35 9.70 24.49
C THR A 131 4.49 8.19 24.51
N THR A 132 5.01 7.58 23.43
CA THR A 132 5.26 6.12 23.38
C THR A 132 6.12 5.66 24.55
N LYS A 133 7.27 6.32 24.81
CA LYS A 133 8.20 5.96 25.89
C LYS A 133 7.54 6.03 27.27
N GLU A 134 6.82 7.12 27.55
CA GLU A 134 6.18 7.29 28.85
C GLU A 134 5.02 6.31 29.05
N LEU A 135 4.24 6.01 27.99
CA LEU A 135 3.19 5.00 28.06
C LEU A 135 3.77 3.60 28.33
N ILE A 136 4.83 3.18 27.64
CA ILE A 136 5.53 1.91 27.91
C ILE A 136 6.05 1.86 29.35
N LYS A 137 6.65 2.95 29.83
CA LYS A 137 7.15 3.05 31.22
C LYS A 137 6.04 2.94 32.27
N LEU A 138 4.84 3.42 31.95
CA LEU A 138 3.64 3.26 32.77
C LEU A 138 3.01 1.86 32.67
N GLY A 139 3.60 0.96 31.87
CA GLY A 139 3.16 -0.43 31.74
C GLY A 139 2.11 -0.66 30.66
N ALA A 140 2.02 0.22 29.65
CA ALA A 140 1.13 -0.01 28.51
C ALA A 140 1.43 -1.35 27.82
N ASN A 141 0.37 -2.11 27.51
CA ASN A 141 0.51 -3.41 26.87
C ASN A 141 0.90 -3.23 25.38
N ILE A 142 2.16 -3.50 25.08
CA ILE A 142 2.72 -3.43 23.73
C ILE A 142 2.09 -4.41 22.72
N HIS A 143 1.41 -5.46 23.20
CA HIS A 143 0.75 -6.48 22.40
C HIS A 143 -0.76 -6.32 22.35
N GLN A 144 -1.32 -5.28 22.99
CA GLN A 144 -2.77 -5.05 22.97
C GLN A 144 -3.24 -4.94 21.52
N LYS A 145 -4.37 -5.58 21.22
CA LYS A 145 -5.04 -5.49 19.92
C LYS A 145 -6.38 -4.80 20.07
N ASP A 146 -6.75 -3.99 19.09
CA ASP A 146 -8.07 -3.37 19.00
C ASP A 146 -9.10 -4.36 18.42
N LYS A 147 -10.32 -3.88 18.12
CA LYS A 147 -11.37 -4.72 17.51
C LYS A 147 -10.99 -5.26 16.13
N TYR A 148 -10.10 -4.57 15.42
CA TYR A 148 -9.60 -4.94 14.09
C TYR A 148 -8.30 -5.75 14.15
N LYS A 149 -7.93 -6.24 15.34
CA LYS A 149 -6.71 -7.05 15.57
C LYS A 149 -5.40 -6.31 15.30
N LEU A 150 -5.43 -4.98 15.14
CA LEU A 150 -4.25 -4.16 14.96
C LEU A 150 -3.58 -3.90 16.31
N SER A 151 -2.26 -4.09 16.36
CA SER A 151 -1.42 -3.81 17.52
C SER A 151 -0.73 -2.45 17.38
N PRO A 152 -0.11 -1.89 18.44
CA PRO A 152 0.76 -0.72 18.32
C PRO A 152 1.80 -0.81 17.19
N LEU A 153 2.43 -1.98 17.01
CA LEU A 153 3.40 -2.19 15.93
C LEU A 153 2.73 -2.17 14.55
N ALA A 154 1.52 -2.70 14.42
CA ALA A 154 0.76 -2.63 13.16
C ALA A 154 0.51 -1.18 12.74
N TYR A 155 0.05 -0.33 13.67
CA TYR A 155 -0.15 1.10 13.42
C TYR A 155 1.14 1.85 13.07
N ALA A 156 2.26 1.51 13.72
CA ALA A 156 3.54 2.10 13.38
C ALA A 156 3.98 1.71 11.95
N ILE A 157 3.72 0.47 11.51
CA ILE A 157 4.02 0.03 10.14
C ILE A 157 3.11 0.73 9.13
N GLU A 158 1.81 0.80 9.40
CA GLU A 158 0.81 1.44 8.52
C GLU A 158 1.19 2.87 8.16
N HIS A 159 1.72 3.63 9.13
CA HIS A 159 2.09 5.03 8.96
C HIS A 159 3.60 5.28 8.74
N ASN A 160 4.39 4.21 8.56
CA ASN A 160 5.86 4.28 8.44
C ASN A 160 6.53 5.05 9.59
N SER A 161 6.05 4.85 10.82
CA SER A 161 6.55 5.44 12.05
C SER A 161 7.79 4.70 12.54
N THR A 162 8.92 4.91 11.86
CA THR A 162 10.15 4.11 12.02
C THR A 162 10.72 4.16 13.43
N LYS A 163 10.61 5.31 14.11
CA LYS A 163 11.19 5.50 15.44
C LYS A 163 10.34 4.82 16.50
N THR A 164 9.01 4.94 16.42
CA THR A 164 8.14 4.19 17.32
C THR A 164 8.18 2.69 17.04
N ALA A 165 8.19 2.25 15.78
CA ALA A 165 8.33 0.83 15.45
C ALA A 165 9.60 0.23 16.09
N LYS A 166 10.73 0.93 15.98
CA LYS A 166 11.98 0.51 16.64
C LYS A 166 11.82 0.39 18.16
N LEU A 167 11.21 1.39 18.81
CA LEU A 167 11.00 1.36 20.27
C LEU A 167 10.12 0.18 20.69
N LEU A 168 9.07 -0.12 19.94
CA LEU A 168 8.18 -1.25 20.22
C LEU A 168 8.95 -2.57 20.10
N VAL A 169 9.74 -2.74 19.04
CA VAL A 169 10.56 -3.94 18.81
C VAL A 169 11.63 -4.10 19.89
N ASP A 170 12.32 -3.01 20.26
CA ASP A 170 13.29 -3.00 21.36
C ASP A 170 12.65 -3.40 22.71
N ASN A 171 11.33 -3.23 22.87
CA ASN A 171 10.57 -3.62 24.07
C ASN A 171 9.82 -4.95 23.93
N GLY A 172 10.08 -5.72 22.87
CA GLY A 172 9.56 -7.09 22.72
C GLY A 172 8.41 -7.27 21.74
N ALA A 173 7.97 -6.21 21.05
CA ALA A 173 7.03 -6.36 19.95
C ALA A 173 7.68 -7.10 18.76
N LYS A 174 6.89 -7.90 18.07
CA LYS A 174 7.38 -8.86 17.08
C LYS A 174 6.65 -8.71 15.74
N PHE A 175 7.39 -8.74 14.65
CA PHE A 175 6.80 -8.67 13.31
C PHE A 175 5.97 -9.92 12.99
N GLU A 176 6.30 -11.09 13.56
CA GLU A 176 5.48 -12.31 13.38
C GLU A 176 4.04 -12.19 13.90
N ASP A 177 3.78 -11.25 14.83
CA ASP A 177 2.45 -11.01 15.42
C ASP A 177 1.57 -10.08 14.55
N VAL A 178 2.18 -9.44 13.54
CA VAL A 178 1.54 -8.52 12.60
C VAL A 178 1.54 -9.18 11.22
N LYS A 179 0.51 -9.97 10.96
CA LYS A 179 0.36 -10.71 9.69
C LYS A 179 -0.17 -9.83 8.56
N VAL A 180 -1.12 -8.96 8.91
CA VAL A 180 -1.85 -8.09 7.99
C VAL A 180 -1.91 -6.68 8.55
N VAL A 181 -1.93 -5.71 7.65
CA VAL A 181 -2.09 -4.28 7.93
C VAL A 181 -3.06 -3.66 6.93
N GLN A 182 -3.63 -2.52 7.28
CA GLN A 182 -4.45 -1.72 6.36
C GLN A 182 -3.56 -0.89 5.42
N ILE A 183 -4.05 -0.64 4.20
CA ILE A 183 -3.44 0.37 3.34
C ILE A 183 -3.77 1.75 3.90
N TYR A 184 -2.82 2.35 4.60
CA TYR A 184 -2.91 3.74 5.04
C TYR A 184 -2.15 4.69 4.09
N LEU A 185 -1.01 4.21 3.59
CA LEU A 185 -0.14 4.88 2.63
C LEU A 185 -0.14 4.07 1.33
N GLN A 186 0.05 4.77 0.22
CA GLN A 186 0.00 4.20 -1.13
C GLN A 186 1.31 4.50 -1.83
N SER A 187 1.75 3.54 -2.64
CA SER A 187 2.94 3.68 -3.47
C SER A 187 2.91 4.97 -4.30
N PRO A 188 4.05 5.67 -4.46
CA PRO A 188 4.09 6.92 -5.22
C PRO A 188 3.57 6.73 -6.64
N MET A 189 2.60 7.56 -7.05
CA MET A 189 2.05 7.54 -8.40
C MET A 189 2.67 8.64 -9.25
N ILE A 190 2.74 8.43 -10.58
CA ILE A 190 3.18 9.49 -11.50
C ILE A 190 2.23 10.68 -11.38
N GLU A 191 2.76 11.82 -10.94
CA GLU A 191 2.02 13.07 -10.83
C GLU A 191 2.11 13.87 -12.12
N LYS A 192 3.32 13.94 -12.67
CA LYS A 192 3.68 14.83 -13.77
C LYS A 192 4.87 14.26 -14.53
N ILE A 193 4.88 14.47 -15.85
CA ILE A 193 6.01 14.14 -16.72
C ILE A 193 6.47 15.40 -17.43
N ILE A 194 7.77 15.64 -17.42
CA ILE A 194 8.43 16.73 -18.14
C ILE A 194 9.30 16.10 -19.23
N ILE A 195 9.07 16.51 -20.48
CA ILE A 195 9.76 16.01 -21.65
C ILE A 195 10.62 17.15 -22.20
N ASP A 196 11.94 16.97 -22.16
CA ASP A 196 12.93 17.88 -22.73
C ASP A 196 13.67 17.15 -23.85
N ASN A 197 13.24 17.38 -25.10
CA ASN A 197 13.65 16.59 -26.26
C ASN A 197 13.43 15.09 -26.01
N ASP A 198 14.51 14.31 -25.93
CA ASP A 198 14.48 12.87 -25.65
C ASP A 198 14.53 12.54 -24.14
N ASN A 199 14.75 13.53 -23.27
CA ASN A 199 14.85 13.32 -21.82
C ASN A 199 13.47 13.34 -21.17
N ILE A 200 13.13 12.28 -20.44
CA ILE A 200 11.88 12.15 -19.69
C ILE A 200 12.18 12.26 -18.20
N ASN A 201 11.70 13.33 -17.56
CA ASN A 201 11.73 13.49 -16.11
C ASN A 201 10.33 13.19 -15.52
N ILE A 202 10.28 12.25 -14.58
CA ILE A 202 9.05 11.76 -13.95
C ILE A 202 9.01 12.28 -12.53
N LEU A 203 7.94 13.01 -12.20
CA LEU A 203 7.66 13.47 -10.85
C LEU A 203 6.56 12.60 -10.25
N TYR A 204 6.83 12.05 -9.08
CA TYR A 204 5.91 11.18 -8.34
C TYR A 204 5.24 11.94 -7.19
N ASP A 205 3.95 11.72 -7.00
CA ASP A 205 3.20 12.22 -5.83
C ASP A 205 3.28 11.19 -4.71
N ALA A 206 4.23 11.39 -3.79
CA ALA A 206 4.37 10.57 -2.59
C ALA A 206 3.22 10.75 -1.58
N ASN A 207 2.33 11.73 -1.78
CA ASN A 207 1.18 12.02 -0.92
C ASN A 207 -0.15 11.64 -1.60
N ALA A 208 -0.13 10.90 -2.71
CA ALA A 208 -1.35 10.47 -3.40
C ALA A 208 -2.34 9.76 -2.45
N SER A 209 -1.81 9.01 -1.48
CA SER A 209 -2.58 8.33 -0.43
C SER A 209 -3.38 9.25 0.49
N ARG A 210 -2.80 10.38 0.94
CA ARG A 210 -3.49 11.33 1.85
C ARG A 210 -4.64 12.06 1.18
N LYS A 211 -4.71 12.03 -0.16
CA LYS A 211 -5.74 12.69 -0.96
C LYS A 211 -6.93 11.76 -1.23
N SER A 212 -6.80 10.46 -0.98
CA SER A 212 -7.91 9.51 -1.07
C SER A 212 -8.91 9.85 0.03
N LYS A 213 -10.13 10.24 -0.37
CA LYS A 213 -11.22 10.41 0.59
C LYS A 213 -11.46 9.05 1.25
N ILE A 214 -11.73 9.09 2.55
CA ILE A 214 -12.09 8.02 3.51
C ILE A 214 -13.17 7.01 3.00
N SER A 215 -13.70 7.15 1.78
CA SER A 215 -14.88 6.43 1.29
C SER A 215 -14.62 5.13 0.52
N ASP A 216 -13.38 4.83 0.13
CA ASP A 216 -13.05 3.54 -0.47
C ASP A 216 -12.37 2.70 0.60
N GLY A 217 -12.99 1.57 0.95
CA GLY A 217 -12.53 0.73 2.06
C GLY A 217 -11.06 0.30 1.91
N LYS A 218 -10.34 0.22 3.03
CA LYS A 218 -8.92 -0.15 3.08
C LYS A 218 -8.79 -1.67 2.98
N SER A 219 -8.32 -2.18 1.84
CA SER A 219 -8.03 -3.61 1.73
C SER A 219 -6.91 -4.01 2.70
N PRO A 220 -6.99 -5.18 3.36
CA PRO A 220 -5.87 -5.72 4.10
C PRO A 220 -4.78 -6.20 3.14
N HIS A 221 -3.53 -6.08 3.57
CA HIS A 221 -2.36 -6.58 2.84
C HIS A 221 -1.44 -7.36 3.76
N ASN A 222 -0.66 -8.29 3.21
CA ASN A 222 0.44 -8.88 3.95
C ASN A 222 1.39 -7.77 4.41
N THR A 223 1.77 -7.79 5.67
CA THR A 223 2.55 -6.71 6.29
C THR A 223 3.85 -6.42 5.57
N PHE A 224 4.60 -7.46 5.17
CA PHE A 224 5.88 -7.25 4.48
C PHE A 224 5.69 -6.84 3.02
N PHE A 225 4.66 -7.34 2.35
CA PHE A 225 4.29 -6.84 1.02
C PHE A 225 3.97 -5.34 1.07
N TYR A 226 3.16 -4.89 2.04
CA TYR A 226 2.84 -3.47 2.22
C TYR A 226 4.09 -2.60 2.46
N ILE A 227 5.04 -3.09 3.26
CA ILE A 227 6.35 -2.46 3.48
C ILE A 227 7.12 -2.32 2.15
N VAL A 228 7.14 -3.37 1.33
CA VAL A 228 7.81 -3.38 0.01
C VAL A 228 7.12 -2.44 -0.97
N MET A 229 5.80 -2.52 -1.10
CA MET A 229 4.96 -1.72 -2.00
C MET A 229 5.16 -0.21 -1.81
N ASN A 230 5.40 0.21 -0.56
CA ASN A 230 5.62 1.62 -0.23
C ASN A 230 7.10 2.01 -0.08
N GLY A 231 8.03 1.07 -0.27
CA GLY A 231 9.46 1.33 -0.17
C GLY A 231 9.92 1.72 1.24
N PHE A 232 9.29 1.19 2.30
CA PHE A 232 9.62 1.49 3.70
C PHE A 232 10.90 0.74 4.14
N THR A 233 12.04 1.14 3.59
CA THR A 233 13.34 0.46 3.76
C THR A 233 13.81 0.40 5.21
N GLU A 234 13.56 1.42 6.02
CA GLU A 234 13.89 1.43 7.45
C GLU A 234 13.08 0.40 8.24
N ILE A 235 11.77 0.30 7.99
CA ILE A 235 10.90 -0.71 8.60
C ILE A 235 11.29 -2.11 8.10
N ALA A 236 11.54 -2.26 6.80
CA ALA A 236 12.00 -3.53 6.22
C ALA A 236 13.30 -3.99 6.87
N GLU A 237 14.27 -3.08 7.05
CA GLU A 237 15.54 -3.44 7.65
C GLU A 237 15.36 -3.79 9.12
N LEU A 238 14.52 -3.04 9.85
CA LEU A 238 14.18 -3.37 11.24
C LEU A 238 13.55 -4.77 11.35
N ALA A 239 12.60 -5.09 10.46
CA ALA A 239 11.96 -6.40 10.41
C ALA A 239 12.99 -7.50 10.16
N LEU A 240 13.79 -7.39 9.09
CA LEU A 240 14.75 -8.41 8.71
C LEU A 240 15.87 -8.59 9.75
N LYS A 241 16.35 -7.49 10.36
CA LYS A 241 17.34 -7.55 11.46
C LYS A 241 16.81 -8.24 12.72
N SER A 242 15.50 -8.23 12.95
CA SER A 242 14.89 -8.93 14.08
C SER A 242 14.84 -10.46 13.92
N GLY A 243 15.17 -10.98 12.73
CA GLY A 243 15.06 -12.40 12.40
C GLY A 243 13.68 -12.80 11.85
N TYR A 244 12.79 -11.83 11.61
CA TYR A 244 11.52 -12.06 10.94
C TYR A 244 11.74 -12.60 9.52
N ILE A 245 11.01 -13.67 9.17
CA ILE A 245 11.04 -14.30 7.84
C ILE A 245 9.74 -13.94 7.13
N PRO A 246 9.76 -13.03 6.15
CA PRO A 246 8.57 -12.65 5.40
C PRO A 246 8.00 -13.78 4.55
N ASN A 247 6.67 -13.85 4.45
CA ASN A 247 6.00 -14.72 3.47
C ASN A 247 5.79 -13.99 2.13
N CYS A 248 6.82 -14.02 1.29
CA CYS A 248 6.82 -13.42 -0.05
C CYS A 248 6.61 -14.45 -1.18
N THR A 249 5.92 -15.56 -0.90
CA THR A 249 5.71 -16.67 -1.85
C THR A 249 4.26 -16.76 -2.34
N GLN A 250 4.02 -17.51 -3.42
CA GLN A 250 2.68 -17.68 -4.04
C GLN A 250 1.63 -18.34 -3.15
N ASN A 251 1.96 -18.76 -1.93
CA ASN A 251 1.04 -19.40 -1.00
C ASN A 251 0.71 -18.50 0.20
N ASN A 252 0.84 -17.18 0.06
CA ASN A 252 0.36 -16.25 1.07
C ASN A 252 -1.12 -15.91 0.82
N ILE A 253 -1.79 -15.41 1.85
CA ILE A 253 -3.25 -15.23 1.89
C ILE A 253 -3.82 -14.31 0.79
N TYR A 254 -2.97 -13.52 0.11
CA TYR A 254 -3.36 -12.58 -0.94
C TYR A 254 -2.59 -12.79 -2.27
N ASP A 255 -1.83 -13.88 -2.42
CA ASP A 255 -0.91 -14.13 -3.55
C ASP A 255 0.07 -12.98 -3.85
N GLU A 256 0.46 -12.26 -2.80
CA GLU A 256 1.25 -11.03 -2.82
C GLU A 256 2.75 -11.31 -2.92
N LEU A 257 3.30 -11.20 -4.14
CA LEU A 257 4.70 -11.51 -4.42
C LEU A 257 5.60 -10.28 -4.28
N CYS A 258 6.39 -10.21 -3.20
CA CYS A 258 7.25 -9.07 -2.88
C CYS A 258 8.23 -8.72 -4.02
N TYR A 259 8.93 -9.69 -4.63
CA TYR A 259 9.84 -9.40 -5.74
C TYR A 259 9.11 -8.92 -6.99
N LYS A 260 7.90 -9.40 -7.25
CA LYS A 260 7.08 -8.92 -8.37
C LYS A 260 6.68 -7.46 -8.15
N GLU A 261 6.40 -7.06 -6.92
CA GLU A 261 6.03 -5.68 -6.59
C GLU A 261 7.14 -4.68 -6.89
N LEU A 262 8.41 -5.07 -6.67
CA LEU A 262 9.58 -4.25 -7.03
C LEU A 262 9.62 -3.88 -8.52
N THR A 263 8.94 -4.63 -9.39
CA THR A 263 8.86 -4.32 -10.82
C THR A 263 7.90 -3.15 -11.13
N ASN A 264 7.11 -2.68 -10.17
CA ASN A 264 6.07 -1.66 -10.39
C ASN A 264 6.33 -0.35 -9.63
N ILE A 265 7.23 -0.35 -8.64
CA ILE A 265 7.47 0.81 -7.78
C ILE A 265 8.72 1.61 -8.24
N PRO A 266 8.73 2.94 -8.06
CA PRO A 266 9.95 3.73 -8.26
C PRO A 266 10.96 3.50 -7.14
N ASN A 267 12.25 3.76 -7.41
CA ASN A 267 13.34 3.66 -6.43
C ASN A 267 13.36 2.31 -5.69
N TYR A 268 13.16 1.21 -6.42
CA TYR A 268 13.05 -0.14 -5.87
C TYR A 268 14.42 -0.68 -5.41
N GLU A 269 15.53 -0.12 -5.90
CA GLU A 269 16.88 -0.64 -5.75
C GLU A 269 17.29 -0.82 -4.28
N PRO A 270 17.08 0.14 -3.36
CA PRO A 270 17.45 -0.04 -1.95
C PRO A 270 16.65 -1.16 -1.27
N MET A 271 15.37 -1.32 -1.62
CA MET A 271 14.54 -2.40 -1.09
C MET A 271 14.98 -3.75 -1.65
N LEU A 272 15.31 -3.82 -2.95
CA LEU A 272 15.84 -5.02 -3.59
C LEU A 272 17.16 -5.46 -2.97
N GLU A 273 18.11 -4.54 -2.80
CA GLU A 273 19.41 -4.82 -2.17
C GLU A 273 19.23 -5.37 -0.76
N LEU A 274 18.31 -4.79 0.01
CA LEU A 274 17.98 -5.26 1.35
C LEU A 274 17.37 -6.67 1.33
N MET A 275 16.38 -6.91 0.48
CA MET A 275 15.74 -8.23 0.36
C MET A 275 16.72 -9.32 -0.05
N LEU A 276 17.63 -9.03 -0.98
CA LEU A 276 18.70 -9.94 -1.39
C LEU A 276 19.71 -10.18 -0.26
N LYS A 277 20.14 -9.12 0.45
CA LYS A 277 21.07 -9.22 1.59
C LYS A 277 20.58 -10.17 2.68
N TYR A 278 19.29 -10.18 2.97
CA TYR A 278 18.69 -11.03 4.01
C TYR A 278 18.04 -12.31 3.45
N ASN A 279 18.27 -12.64 2.18
CA ASN A 279 17.73 -13.85 1.52
C ASN A 279 16.21 -13.99 1.66
N VAL A 280 15.46 -12.90 1.47
CA VAL A 280 13.99 -12.93 1.55
C VAL A 280 13.44 -13.98 0.56
N PRO A 281 12.55 -14.89 0.99
CA PRO A 281 11.96 -15.91 0.13
C PRO A 281 11.20 -15.34 -1.08
N GLY A 282 11.02 -16.16 -2.12
CA GLY A 282 10.24 -15.77 -3.31
C GLY A 282 11.05 -15.17 -4.46
N GLN A 283 12.38 -15.33 -4.44
CA GLN A 283 13.22 -15.02 -5.61
C GLN A 283 12.85 -15.91 -6.81
N PRO A 284 12.95 -15.40 -8.05
CA PRO A 284 12.74 -16.21 -9.24
C PRO A 284 13.73 -17.38 -9.33
N THR A 285 13.26 -18.55 -9.76
CA THR A 285 14.14 -19.70 -10.07
C THR A 285 14.92 -19.47 -11.35
N LYS A 286 15.96 -20.29 -11.60
CA LYS A 286 16.74 -20.23 -12.85
C LYS A 286 15.88 -20.43 -14.09
N GLU A 287 14.90 -21.32 -14.00
CA GLU A 287 13.94 -21.60 -15.07
C GLU A 287 13.05 -20.39 -15.32
N GLN A 288 12.57 -19.73 -14.26
CA GLN A 288 11.77 -18.50 -14.37
C GLN A 288 12.58 -17.34 -14.95
N LEU A 289 13.85 -17.19 -14.57
CA LEU A 289 14.76 -16.19 -15.16
C LEU A 289 14.97 -16.43 -16.65
N LYS A 290 15.17 -17.70 -17.06
CA LYS A 290 15.30 -18.07 -18.47
C LYS A 290 14.01 -17.80 -19.25
N GLU A 291 12.86 -18.21 -18.72
CA GLU A 291 11.56 -17.98 -19.37
C GLU A 291 11.26 -16.48 -19.53
N ALA A 292 11.55 -15.68 -18.50
CA ALA A 292 11.41 -14.23 -18.56
C ALA A 292 12.34 -13.61 -19.61
N TYR A 293 13.58 -14.10 -19.72
CA TYR A 293 14.53 -13.64 -20.73
C TYR A 293 14.05 -13.98 -22.14
N GLU A 294 13.57 -15.21 -22.39
CA GLU A 294 13.03 -15.59 -23.69
C GLU A 294 11.84 -14.72 -24.11
N LYS A 295 10.95 -14.36 -23.17
CA LYS A 295 9.87 -13.39 -23.41
C LYS A 295 10.42 -12.01 -23.77
N CYS A 296 11.43 -11.55 -23.04
CA CYS A 296 12.13 -10.29 -23.33
C CYS A 296 12.75 -10.30 -24.74
N TYR A 297 13.52 -11.34 -25.08
CA TYR A 297 14.20 -11.50 -26.36
C TYR A 297 13.21 -11.55 -27.53
N ARG A 298 12.07 -12.22 -27.39
CA ARG A 298 10.99 -12.16 -28.40
C ARG A 298 10.52 -10.72 -28.64
N GLY A 299 10.36 -9.94 -27.58
CA GLY A 299 10.03 -8.51 -27.66
C GLY A 299 11.13 -7.68 -28.35
N TYR A 300 12.40 -7.96 -28.04
CA TYR A 300 13.56 -7.37 -28.72
C TYR A 300 13.51 -7.66 -30.22
N LYS A 301 13.42 -8.93 -30.60
CA LYS A 301 13.51 -9.39 -31.99
C LYS A 301 12.45 -8.76 -32.88
N LEU A 302 11.20 -8.73 -32.41
CA LEU A 302 10.09 -8.08 -33.11
C LEU A 302 10.36 -6.59 -33.39
N ARG A 303 10.89 -5.86 -32.40
CA ARG A 303 11.18 -4.43 -32.53
C ARG A 303 12.40 -4.15 -33.38
N TYR A 304 13.42 -5.00 -33.28
CA TYR A 304 14.62 -4.90 -34.09
C TYR A 304 14.29 -5.11 -35.57
N ASP A 305 13.56 -6.17 -35.91
CA ASP A 305 13.19 -6.46 -37.30
C ASP A 305 12.32 -5.34 -37.89
N LEU A 306 11.41 -4.76 -37.10
CA LEU A 306 10.64 -3.57 -37.49
C LEU A 306 11.53 -2.35 -37.75
N GLN A 307 12.52 -2.10 -36.88
CA GLN A 307 13.49 -1.01 -37.08
C GLN A 307 14.28 -1.20 -38.37
N GLN A 308 14.67 -2.43 -38.70
CA GLN A 308 15.37 -2.74 -39.95
C GLN A 308 14.48 -2.53 -41.18
N ASP A 309 13.19 -2.87 -41.10
CA ASP A 309 12.22 -2.60 -42.18
C ASP A 309 12.04 -1.09 -42.42
N TYR A 310 11.98 -0.29 -41.35
CA TYR A 310 11.90 1.17 -41.45
C TYR A 310 13.13 1.76 -42.14
N ILE A 311 14.33 1.29 -41.77
CA ILE A 311 15.59 1.71 -42.40
C ILE A 311 15.58 1.36 -43.89
N LYS A 312 15.14 0.15 -44.26
CA LYS A 312 15.02 -0.27 -45.68
C LYS A 312 14.06 0.61 -46.47
N LYS A 313 13.01 1.13 -45.83
CA LYS A 313 12.03 2.04 -46.43
C LYS A 313 12.43 3.52 -46.39
N GLY A 314 13.63 3.84 -45.87
CA GLY A 314 14.11 5.23 -45.73
C GLY A 314 13.38 6.03 -44.64
N ILE A 315 12.71 5.36 -43.69
CA ILE A 315 11.97 5.99 -42.60
C ILE A 315 12.93 6.21 -41.42
N VAL A 316 13.20 7.48 -41.09
CA VAL A 316 14.04 7.87 -39.95
C VAL A 316 13.18 7.99 -38.69
N GLN A 317 12.73 6.86 -38.17
CA GLN A 317 11.95 6.79 -36.93
C GLN A 317 12.55 5.75 -35.99
N LYS A 318 12.78 6.14 -34.72
CA LYS A 318 13.17 5.23 -33.65
C LYS A 318 11.97 4.41 -33.18
N ILE A 319 12.12 3.09 -33.11
CA ILE A 319 11.12 2.21 -32.51
C ILE A 319 11.14 2.36 -30.98
N LYS A 320 9.99 2.72 -30.41
CA LYS A 320 9.81 2.84 -28.96
C LYS A 320 10.24 1.57 -28.23
N HIS A 321 10.91 1.76 -27.09
CA HIS A 321 11.41 0.71 -26.20
C HIS A 321 12.50 -0.22 -26.78
N LEU A 322 12.89 -0.10 -28.05
CA LEU A 322 13.95 -0.96 -28.62
C LEU A 322 15.27 -0.81 -27.84
N GLU A 323 15.62 0.41 -27.44
CA GLU A 323 16.81 0.68 -26.61
C GLU A 323 16.73 -0.05 -25.26
N ASN A 324 15.54 -0.12 -24.64
CA ASN A 324 15.33 -0.86 -23.38
C ASN A 324 15.55 -2.37 -23.55
N TYR A 325 14.98 -2.96 -24.60
CA TYR A 325 15.21 -4.36 -24.92
C TYR A 325 16.68 -4.65 -25.23
N THR A 326 17.33 -3.77 -26.01
CA THR A 326 18.74 -3.89 -26.39
C THR A 326 19.66 -3.86 -25.16
N LYS A 327 19.31 -3.07 -24.15
CA LYS A 327 20.04 -2.99 -22.87
C LYS A 327 20.00 -4.29 -22.08
N HIS A 328 18.90 -5.04 -22.14
CA HIS A 328 18.61 -6.11 -21.18
C HIS A 328 18.60 -7.53 -21.77
N CYS A 329 18.24 -7.72 -23.04
CA CYS A 329 17.98 -9.06 -23.59
C CYS A 329 18.14 -9.17 -25.12
N SER A 330 19.26 -8.68 -25.66
CA SER A 330 19.56 -8.72 -27.10
C SER A 330 20.21 -10.02 -27.58
N ASP A 331 20.67 -10.88 -26.66
CA ASP A 331 21.40 -12.10 -27.01
C ASP A 331 20.44 -13.27 -27.26
N GLU A 332 20.62 -13.95 -28.38
CA GLU A 332 19.89 -15.17 -28.68
C GLU A 332 20.29 -16.28 -27.71
N ASN A 333 19.31 -16.99 -27.13
CA ASN A 333 19.51 -18.03 -26.11
C ASN A 333 20.10 -17.54 -24.76
N GLY A 334 20.03 -16.24 -24.47
CA GLY A 334 20.47 -15.69 -23.18
C GLY A 334 19.56 -16.04 -21.99
N THR A 335 19.96 -15.59 -20.80
CA THR A 335 19.18 -15.67 -19.56
C THR A 335 19.55 -14.49 -18.65
N PHE A 336 18.65 -14.07 -17.76
CA PHE A 336 19.01 -13.09 -16.74
C PHE A 336 20.00 -13.70 -15.75
N LYS A 337 21.10 -13.00 -15.49
CA LYS A 337 22.20 -13.47 -14.64
C LYS A 337 21.73 -13.81 -13.22
N ASP A 338 20.85 -12.98 -12.67
CA ASP A 338 20.35 -13.06 -11.30
C ASP A 338 19.01 -12.34 -11.17
N THR A 339 18.41 -12.41 -9.98
CA THR A 339 17.17 -11.71 -9.63
C THR A 339 17.27 -10.21 -9.91
N LYS A 340 18.42 -9.59 -9.64
CA LYS A 340 18.61 -8.15 -9.84
C LYS A 340 18.51 -7.78 -11.32
N ALA A 341 19.22 -8.49 -12.19
CA ALA A 341 19.14 -8.25 -13.63
C ALA A 341 17.70 -8.39 -14.18
N TYR A 342 16.94 -9.37 -13.67
CA TYR A 342 15.53 -9.53 -14.05
C TYR A 342 14.65 -8.38 -13.55
N ILE A 343 14.76 -7.99 -12.27
CA ILE A 343 13.96 -6.89 -11.71
C ILE A 343 14.31 -5.57 -12.39
N ASP A 344 15.60 -5.31 -12.68
CA ASP A 344 16.05 -4.13 -13.40
C ASP A 344 15.38 -4.04 -14.80
N TYR A 345 15.33 -5.15 -15.53
CA TYR A 345 14.59 -5.23 -16.80
C TYR A 345 13.09 -5.00 -16.64
N ALA A 346 12.45 -5.74 -15.72
CA ALA A 346 11.00 -5.75 -15.58
C ALA A 346 10.49 -4.39 -15.09
N ASN A 347 11.22 -3.74 -14.18
CA ASN A 347 10.93 -2.39 -13.73
C ASN A 347 11.09 -1.37 -14.86
N ASP A 348 12.21 -1.40 -15.59
CA ASP A 348 12.40 -0.50 -16.74
C ASP A 348 11.29 -0.68 -17.79
N TYR A 349 10.86 -1.92 -18.04
CA TYR A 349 9.76 -2.22 -18.95
C TYR A 349 8.42 -1.64 -18.46
N ASN A 350 8.04 -1.92 -17.21
CA ASN A 350 6.78 -1.46 -16.63
C ASN A 350 6.75 0.07 -16.49
N LYS A 351 7.87 0.69 -16.10
CA LYS A 351 8.04 2.13 -16.03
C LYS A 351 7.79 2.79 -17.39
N ASN A 352 8.41 2.26 -18.44
CA ASN A 352 8.20 2.75 -19.81
C ASN A 352 6.74 2.67 -20.25
N TYR A 353 6.07 1.55 -19.94
CA TYR A 353 4.65 1.39 -20.24
C TYR A 353 3.76 2.37 -19.44
N ALA A 354 4.07 2.56 -18.15
CA ALA A 354 3.36 3.51 -17.29
C ALA A 354 3.51 4.95 -17.78
N VAL A 355 4.72 5.34 -18.22
CA VAL A 355 5.02 6.63 -18.83
C VAL A 355 4.21 6.85 -20.10
N ASP A 356 4.24 5.90 -21.04
CA ASP A 356 3.48 6.00 -22.30
C ASP A 356 1.97 6.09 -22.03
N SER A 357 1.45 5.27 -21.12
CA SER A 357 0.05 5.31 -20.70
C SER A 357 -0.33 6.65 -20.07
N PHE A 358 0.54 7.21 -19.22
CA PHE A 358 0.33 8.50 -18.57
C PHE A 358 0.33 9.65 -19.59
N ILE A 359 1.30 9.68 -20.50
CA ILE A 359 1.39 10.68 -21.58
C ILE A 359 0.15 10.61 -22.45
N ASN A 360 -0.24 9.43 -22.91
CA ASN A 360 -1.40 9.25 -23.79
C ASN A 360 -2.70 9.72 -23.14
N ARG A 361 -2.92 9.41 -21.86
CA ARG A 361 -4.10 9.86 -21.10
C ARG A 361 -4.11 11.37 -20.84
N ASN A 362 -2.94 12.00 -20.74
CA ASN A 362 -2.78 13.40 -20.36
C ASN A 362 -2.21 14.29 -21.47
N LYS A 363 -2.23 13.83 -22.73
CA LYS A 363 -1.58 14.52 -23.86
C LYS A 363 -2.01 15.98 -24.08
N ASN A 364 -3.24 16.31 -23.66
CA ASN A 364 -3.83 17.65 -23.77
C ASN A 364 -3.86 18.39 -22.43
N ASN A 365 -3.19 17.88 -21.39
CA ASN A 365 -3.17 18.46 -20.05
C ASN A 365 -1.77 19.00 -19.70
N PRO A 366 -1.50 20.30 -19.94
CA PRO A 366 -0.18 20.89 -19.72
C PRO A 366 0.21 20.98 -18.24
N SER A 367 -0.72 20.77 -17.31
CA SER A 367 -0.40 20.65 -15.88
C SER A 367 0.18 19.27 -15.50
N LYS A 368 0.00 18.27 -16.37
CA LYS A 368 0.40 16.87 -16.15
C LYS A 368 1.52 16.43 -17.09
N VAL A 369 1.53 16.89 -18.34
CA VAL A 369 2.60 16.62 -19.31
C VAL A 369 3.13 17.95 -19.84
N ILE A 370 4.40 18.24 -19.57
CA ILE A 370 5.07 19.48 -19.98
C ILE A 370 6.09 19.14 -21.07
N TYR A 371 5.99 19.79 -22.22
CA TYR A 371 6.99 19.73 -23.28
C TYR A 371 7.84 21.00 -23.23
N LEU A 372 9.15 20.85 -23.00
CA LEU A 372 10.10 21.96 -22.99
C LEU A 372 10.71 22.10 -24.40
N ASP A 373 10.19 23.05 -25.20
CA ASP A 373 10.73 23.33 -26.53
C ASP A 373 12.01 24.17 -26.48
N LYS A 374 12.99 23.82 -27.33
CA LYS A 374 14.21 24.59 -27.63
C LYS A 374 13.95 26.04 -28.09
N ASN A 375 12.73 26.40 -28.46
CA ASN A 375 12.38 27.73 -28.98
C ASN A 375 11.84 28.71 -27.92
N SER A 376 11.64 28.29 -26.67
CA SER A 376 11.18 29.19 -25.59
C SER A 376 12.28 30.14 -25.08
N SER A 377 13.55 29.90 -25.42
CA SER A 377 14.68 30.79 -25.12
C SER A 377 14.85 31.95 -26.12
N LYS A 378 14.01 32.04 -27.18
CA LYS A 378 13.98 33.19 -28.10
C LYS A 378 12.77 34.13 -27.94
N SER A 379 11.85 33.87 -27.00
CA SER A 379 10.72 34.78 -26.75
C SER A 379 10.61 35.32 -25.31
N ASN A 380 11.55 35.00 -24.42
CA ASN A 380 11.56 35.50 -23.05
C ASN A 380 12.56 36.64 -22.78
N SER A 381 12.80 37.51 -23.77
CA SER A 381 13.39 38.83 -23.51
C SER A 381 12.38 39.91 -23.12
N ASN A 382 11.07 39.60 -22.99
CA ASN A 382 10.03 40.60 -22.72
C ASN A 382 9.10 40.29 -21.52
N LEU A 383 9.48 39.41 -20.58
CA LEU A 383 8.68 39.13 -19.37
C LEU A 383 9.31 39.59 -18.05
N THR A 384 10.44 40.29 -18.08
CA THR A 384 11.09 40.83 -16.87
C THR A 384 10.63 42.23 -16.42
N ASP A 385 9.70 42.91 -17.11
CA ASP A 385 9.35 44.32 -16.78
C ASP A 385 7.91 44.60 -16.32
N LYS A 386 7.10 43.60 -15.94
CA LYS A 386 5.72 43.87 -15.46
C LYS A 386 5.35 43.53 -14.02
N ASN A 387 6.27 43.03 -13.20
CA ASN A 387 5.97 42.73 -11.78
C ASN A 387 6.83 43.49 -10.75
N LYS A 388 7.42 44.64 -11.12
CA LYS A 388 8.13 45.52 -10.16
C LYS A 388 7.34 46.70 -9.58
N ASN A 389 6.06 46.88 -9.93
CA ASN A 389 5.24 47.95 -9.36
C ASN A 389 3.82 47.47 -9.03
N LYS A 390 3.66 46.80 -7.88
CA LYS A 390 2.43 46.77 -7.08
C LYS A 390 2.73 46.12 -5.72
N ASN A 391 3.37 46.90 -4.85
CA ASN A 391 3.27 46.83 -3.39
C ASN A 391 3.98 48.05 -2.80
N LYS A 392 3.30 49.20 -2.90
CA LYS A 392 3.44 50.33 -1.97
C LYS A 392 2.03 50.85 -1.71
N ASN A 393 1.49 50.42 -0.57
CA ASN A 393 0.68 51.15 0.40
C ASN A 393 -0.14 50.17 1.22
#